data_AF-A0A662HX55-F1
#
_entry.id   AF-A0A662HX55-F1
#
_cell.length_a   1.000
_cell.length_b   1.000
_cell.length_c   1.000
_cell.angle_alpha   90.00
_cell.angle_beta   90.00
_cell.angle_gamma   90.00
#
_symmetry.space_group_name_H-M   'P 1'
#
loop_
_entity.id
_entity.type
_entity.pdbx_description
1 polymer ?
#
loop_
_entity_poly.entity_id
_entity_poly.type
_entity_poly.pdbx_seq_one_letter_code
_entity_poly.pdbx_strand_id
1 'polypeptide(L)'
;MECKIIYCGESALRCAAEVLYNFYIGVEKIAIKARGKNINNAADAALIATRIFKGIELAEASISSIFGSKRLSEITILLKRNEQLEENSDASLIEYFLEETGIPLEEIAREKEAILEEWRGDPSGILLYIICVIERIRHELSCRKNC
;
A
#
# COMPACT_ATOMS: atom_id res chain seq x y z
N MET A 1 15.63 16.16 -1.69
CA MET A 1 14.66 15.11 -1.33
C MET A 1 14.07 14.56 -2.60
N GLU A 2 14.34 13.29 -2.92
CA GLU A 2 13.95 12.64 -4.16
C GLU A 2 12.52 12.07 -4.02
N CYS A 3 11.64 12.36 -4.97
CA CYS A 3 10.29 11.81 -5.01
C CYS A 3 10.32 10.49 -5.78
N LYS A 4 9.97 9.37 -5.12
CA LYS A 4 9.87 8.07 -5.79
C LYS A 4 8.59 8.02 -6.63
N ILE A 5 8.66 7.46 -7.84
CA ILE A 5 7.48 7.26 -8.70
C ILE A 5 7.14 5.77 -8.72
N ILE A 6 5.88 5.43 -8.48
CA ILE A 6 5.33 4.08 -8.56
C ILE A 6 4.22 4.07 -9.60
N TYR A 7 4.30 3.17 -10.59
CA TYR A 7 3.25 3.00 -11.58
C TYR A 7 2.31 1.87 -11.17
N CYS A 8 1.07 2.24 -10.84
CA CYS A 8 0.04 1.32 -10.41
C CYS A 8 -0.50 0.53 -11.61
N GLY A 9 -0.29 -0.78 -11.57
CA GLY A 9 -0.79 -1.74 -12.56
C GLY A 9 -2.22 -2.21 -12.25
N GLU A 10 -2.47 -3.49 -12.49
CA GLU A 10 -3.80 -4.09 -12.37
C GLU A 10 -4.19 -4.47 -10.91
N SER A 11 -3.31 -4.26 -9.94
CA SER A 11 -3.55 -4.60 -8.53
C SER A 11 -3.29 -3.41 -7.60
N ALA A 12 -4.36 -2.94 -6.94
CA ALA A 12 -4.27 -1.94 -5.88
C ALA A 12 -3.39 -2.42 -4.72
N LEU A 13 -3.47 -3.70 -4.35
CA LEU A 13 -2.73 -4.27 -3.24
C LEU A 13 -1.22 -4.26 -3.50
N ARG A 14 -0.80 -4.70 -4.68
CA ARG A 14 0.63 -4.68 -5.05
C ARG A 14 1.20 -3.27 -4.97
N CYS A 15 0.41 -2.33 -5.47
CA CYS A 15 0.76 -0.92 -5.50
C CYS A 15 0.85 -0.33 -4.08
N ALA A 16 -0.10 -0.66 -3.19
CA ALA A 16 -0.06 -0.26 -1.77
C ALA A 16 1.16 -0.86 -1.05
N ALA A 17 1.49 -2.13 -1.32
CA ALA A 17 2.64 -2.80 -0.72
C ALA A 17 3.96 -2.09 -1.08
N GLU A 18 4.11 -1.72 -2.35
CA GLU A 18 5.29 -1.00 -2.84
C GLU A 18 5.39 0.39 -2.21
N VAL A 19 4.26 1.09 -2.05
CA VAL A 19 4.19 2.38 -1.34
C VAL A 19 4.66 2.23 0.11
N LEU A 20 4.09 1.28 0.85
CA LEU A 20 4.42 1.04 2.25
C LEU A 20 5.89 0.63 2.43
N TYR A 21 6.41 -0.23 1.56
CA TYR A 21 7.82 -0.64 1.60
C TYR A 21 8.76 0.55 1.37
N ASN A 22 8.46 1.42 0.40
CA ASN A 22 9.28 2.60 0.15
C ASN A 22 9.24 3.57 1.35
N PHE A 23 8.07 3.77 1.95
CA PHE A 23 7.98 4.55 3.19
C PHE A 23 8.77 3.90 4.33
N TYR A 24 8.70 2.58 4.49
CA TYR A 24 9.46 1.83 5.47
C TYR A 24 10.97 2.06 5.36
N ILE A 25 11.55 1.93 4.15
CA ILE A 25 12.99 2.14 3.93
C ILE A 25 13.43 3.62 3.96
N GLY A 26 12.51 4.54 4.30
CA GLY A 26 12.83 5.95 4.55
C GLY A 26 12.57 6.91 3.39
N VAL A 27 11.86 6.50 2.34
CA VAL A 27 11.42 7.44 1.29
C VAL A 27 10.41 8.43 1.89
N GLU A 28 10.60 9.73 1.70
CA GLU A 28 9.72 10.74 2.29
C GLU A 28 8.53 11.10 1.38
N LYS A 29 8.67 10.94 0.06
CA LYS A 29 7.66 11.33 -0.93
C LYS A 29 7.51 10.28 -2.01
N ILE A 30 6.26 9.88 -2.28
CA ILE A 30 5.92 8.88 -3.29
C ILE A 30 4.81 9.43 -4.19
N ALA A 31 5.02 9.40 -5.50
CA ALA A 31 4.02 9.71 -6.52
C ALA A 31 3.50 8.41 -7.15
N ILE A 32 2.25 8.05 -6.84
CA ILE A 32 1.53 6.94 -7.45
C ILE A 32 0.92 7.42 -8.76
N LYS A 33 1.21 6.74 -9.86
CA LYS A 33 0.68 7.08 -11.20
C LYS A 33 -0.09 5.90 -11.79
N ALA A 34 -1.23 6.18 -12.41
CA ALA A 34 -1.98 5.17 -13.16
C ALA A 34 -2.73 5.78 -14.35
N ARG A 35 -3.13 4.93 -15.29
CA ARG A 35 -3.74 5.33 -16.57
C ARG A 35 -4.98 4.50 -16.88
N GLY A 36 -5.97 5.15 -17.51
CA GLY A 36 -7.18 4.49 -18.01
C GLY A 36 -7.87 3.65 -16.94
N LYS A 37 -8.11 2.36 -17.23
CA LYS A 37 -8.81 1.43 -16.34
C LYS A 37 -8.14 1.24 -14.96
N ASN A 38 -6.86 1.54 -14.82
CA ASN A 38 -6.10 1.32 -13.57
C ASN A 38 -6.13 2.53 -12.61
N ILE A 39 -6.84 3.61 -12.97
CA ILE A 39 -6.94 4.80 -12.10
C ILE A 39 -7.52 4.45 -10.73
N ASN A 40 -8.54 3.59 -10.69
CA ASN A 40 -9.15 3.17 -9.43
C ASN A 40 -8.12 2.45 -8.53
N ASN A 41 -7.29 1.58 -9.11
CA ASN A 41 -6.25 0.88 -8.34
C ASN A 41 -5.26 1.83 -7.66
N ALA A 42 -4.91 2.96 -8.30
CA ALA A 42 -4.05 3.96 -7.68
C ALA A 42 -4.73 4.68 -6.52
N ALA A 43 -6.02 5.01 -6.67
CA ALA A 43 -6.81 5.62 -5.60
C ALA A 43 -6.94 4.66 -4.40
N ASP A 44 -7.29 3.40 -4.66
CA ASP A 44 -7.43 2.37 -3.63
C ASP A 44 -6.09 2.11 -2.93
N ALA A 45 -4.99 2.05 -3.67
CA ALA A 45 -3.66 1.87 -3.09
C ALA A 45 -3.27 3.04 -2.15
N ALA A 46 -3.59 4.28 -2.53
CA ALA A 46 -3.35 5.44 -1.70
C ALA A 46 -4.21 5.44 -0.43
N LEU A 47 -5.48 5.05 -0.55
CA LEU A 47 -6.40 4.91 0.59
C LEU A 47 -5.91 3.84 1.57
N ILE A 48 -5.50 2.68 1.06
CA ILE A 48 -4.91 1.61 1.88
C ILE A 48 -3.69 2.15 2.63
N ALA A 49 -2.72 2.75 1.93
CA ALA A 49 -1.49 3.23 2.58
C ALA A 49 -1.75 4.27 3.69
N THR A 50 -2.67 5.21 3.44
CA THR A 50 -3.02 6.29 4.40
C THR A 50 -3.88 5.83 5.56
N ARG A 51 -4.68 4.76 5.39
CA ARG A 51 -5.50 4.21 6.48
C ARG A 51 -4.69 3.39 7.48
N ILE A 52 -3.64 2.73 7.03
CA ILE A 52 -2.87 1.78 7.84
C ILE A 52 -1.99 2.48 8.88
N PHE A 53 -1.31 3.55 8.48
CA PHE A 53 -0.40 4.28 9.35
C PHE A 53 -0.80 5.75 9.43
N LYS A 54 -0.94 6.25 10.66
CA LYS A 54 -0.90 7.70 10.92
C LYS A 54 0.49 8.21 10.55
N GLY A 55 0.58 9.35 9.87
CA GLY A 55 1.83 9.89 9.35
C GLY A 55 2.14 9.58 7.88
N ILE A 56 1.24 8.93 7.15
CA ILE A 56 1.23 8.96 5.68
C ILE A 56 0.09 9.87 5.23
N GLU A 57 0.40 10.95 4.55
CA GLU A 57 -0.55 12.00 4.17
C GLU A 57 -0.67 12.13 2.66
N LEU A 58 -1.92 12.33 2.20
CA LEU A 58 -2.20 12.76 0.84
C LEU A 58 -1.81 14.24 0.70
N ALA A 59 -0.76 14.51 -0.06
CA ALA A 59 -0.29 15.87 -0.29
C ALA A 59 -0.92 16.52 -1.52
N GLU A 60 -1.12 15.76 -2.59
CA GLU A 60 -1.70 16.25 -3.84
C GLU A 60 -2.32 15.10 -4.62
N ALA A 61 -3.42 15.37 -5.33
CA ALA A 61 -3.94 14.47 -6.35
C ALA A 61 -4.30 15.27 -7.59
N SER A 62 -3.85 14.81 -8.75
CA SER A 62 -4.15 15.44 -10.04
C SER A 62 -4.58 14.41 -11.07
N ILE A 63 -5.51 14.81 -11.93
CA ILE A 63 -5.96 14.03 -13.09
C ILE A 63 -5.63 14.85 -14.33
N SER A 64 -4.96 14.22 -15.28
CA SER A 64 -4.59 14.83 -16.55
C SER A 64 -4.99 13.92 -17.71
N SER A 65 -4.90 14.44 -18.94
CA SER A 65 -5.01 13.66 -20.16
C SER A 65 -3.65 13.58 -20.82
N ILE A 66 -3.20 12.37 -21.14
CA ILE A 66 -2.00 12.14 -21.94
C ILE A 66 -2.41 11.82 -23.38
N PHE A 67 -1.64 12.36 -24.33
CA PHE A 67 -1.87 12.21 -25.76
C PHE A 67 -0.76 11.36 -26.37
N GLY A 68 -1.10 10.14 -26.79
CA GLY A 68 -0.28 9.26 -27.61
C GLY A 68 -1.01 8.89 -28.90
N SER A 69 -1.08 7.60 -29.25
CA SER A 69 -1.94 7.11 -30.34
C SER A 69 -3.44 7.19 -30.02
N LYS A 70 -3.80 7.27 -28.73
CA LYS A 70 -5.14 7.53 -28.20
C LYS A 70 -5.04 8.45 -26.99
N ARG A 71 -6.11 9.21 -26.70
CA ARG A 71 -6.23 10.00 -25.47
C ARG A 71 -6.54 9.06 -24.29
N LEU A 72 -5.75 9.14 -23.23
CA LEU A 72 -5.98 8.39 -21.99
C LEU A 72 -5.93 9.34 -20.79
N SER A 73 -6.78 9.09 -19.81
CA SER A 73 -6.70 9.74 -18.50
C SER A 73 -5.50 9.19 -17.72
N GLU A 74 -4.76 10.06 -17.04
CA GLU A 74 -3.69 9.73 -16.11
C GLU A 74 -3.99 10.37 -14.76
N ILE A 75 -3.91 9.59 -13.68
CA ILE A 75 -3.94 10.09 -12.30
C ILE A 75 -2.53 10.10 -11.73
N THR A 76 -2.20 11.14 -10.97
CA THR A 76 -1.01 11.21 -10.12
C THR A 76 -1.44 11.54 -8.70
N ILE A 77 -1.07 10.71 -7.73
CA ILE A 77 -1.36 10.87 -6.31
C ILE A 77 -0.03 10.98 -5.57
N LEU A 78 0.20 12.11 -4.92
CA LEU A 78 1.40 12.36 -4.14
C LEU A 78 1.12 12.07 -2.66
N LEU A 79 1.82 11.07 -2.12
CA LEU A 79 1.85 10.76 -0.70
C LEU A 79 3.15 11.29 -0.08
N LYS A 80 3.05 11.77 1.16
CA LYS A 80 4.19 12.19 1.97
C LYS A 80 4.20 11.43 3.28
N ARG A 81 5.38 11.08 3.76
CA ARG A 81 5.59 10.56 5.10
C ARG A 81 5.96 11.72 6.03
N ASN A 82 5.28 11.79 7.16
CA ASN A 82 5.67 12.59 8.31
C ASN A 82 6.79 11.88 9.09
N GLU A 83 7.56 12.64 9.86
CA GLU A 83 8.73 12.16 10.60
C GLU A 83 8.37 11.05 11.61
N GLN A 84 7.11 11.00 12.06
CA GLN A 84 6.59 9.97 12.96
C GLN A 84 5.48 9.17 12.28
N LEU A 85 5.76 7.89 12.00
CA LEU A 85 4.74 6.90 11.63
C LEU A 85 4.16 6.31 12.92
N GLU A 86 2.84 6.26 13.03
CA GLU A 86 2.15 5.60 14.13
C GLU A 86 1.12 4.61 13.58
N GLU A 87 0.86 3.53 14.32
CA GLU A 87 -0.22 2.62 13.95
C GLU A 87 -1.57 3.33 14.05
N ASN A 88 -2.41 3.13 13.04
CA ASN A 88 -3.79 3.57 13.14
C ASN A 88 -4.60 2.51 13.90
N SER A 89 -4.79 2.74 15.20
CA SER A 89 -5.58 1.86 16.09
C SER A 89 -7.04 1.68 15.67
N ASP A 90 -7.55 2.58 14.82
CA ASP A 90 -8.95 2.62 14.42
C ASP A 90 -9.20 1.84 13.11
N ALA A 91 -8.15 1.25 12.53
CA ALA A 91 -8.22 0.49 11.29
C ALA A 91 -7.55 -0.89 11.45
N SER A 92 -8.36 -1.94 11.61
CA SER A 92 -7.88 -3.31 11.46
C SER A 92 -7.76 -3.62 9.96
N LEU A 93 -6.52 -3.72 9.50
CA LEU A 93 -6.17 -4.15 8.15
C LEU A 93 -6.76 -5.50 7.77
N ILE A 94 -6.83 -6.41 8.76
CA ILE A 94 -7.45 -7.71 8.58
C ILE A 94 -8.93 -7.49 8.31
N GLU A 95 -9.65 -6.67 9.10
CA GLU A 95 -11.06 -6.36 8.84
C GLU A 95 -11.28 -5.68 7.49
N TYR A 96 -10.44 -4.71 7.11
CA TYR A 96 -10.52 -4.09 5.78
C TYR A 96 -10.30 -5.10 4.64
N PHE A 97 -9.33 -6.02 4.80
CA PHE A 97 -9.12 -7.09 3.83
C PHE A 97 -10.26 -8.10 3.83
N LEU A 98 -10.81 -8.47 4.98
CA LEU A 98 -11.97 -9.37 5.12
C LEU A 98 -13.22 -8.77 4.46
N GLU A 99 -13.44 -7.46 4.64
CA GLU A 99 -14.58 -6.72 4.07
C GLU A 99 -14.46 -6.56 2.55
N GLU A 100 -13.28 -6.20 2.03
CA GLU A 100 -13.07 -5.96 0.59
C GLU A 100 -12.86 -7.26 -0.22
N THR A 101 -12.37 -8.34 0.40
CA THR A 101 -12.10 -9.62 -0.30
C THR A 101 -13.13 -10.71 -0.02
N GLY A 102 -13.96 -10.57 1.02
CA GLY A 102 -14.96 -11.57 1.42
C GLY A 102 -14.37 -12.87 1.98
N ILE A 103 -13.07 -12.92 2.28
CA ILE A 103 -12.37 -14.10 2.77
C ILE A 103 -12.61 -14.24 4.28
N PRO A 104 -12.89 -15.43 4.84
CA PRO A 104 -13.00 -15.64 6.29
C PRO A 104 -11.67 -15.54 7.06
N LEU A 105 -11.74 -15.09 8.31
CA LEU A 105 -10.59 -14.84 9.21
C LEU A 105 -9.73 -16.10 9.44
N GLU A 106 -10.37 -17.26 9.45
CA GLU A 106 -9.76 -18.59 9.59
C GLU A 106 -9.01 -19.06 8.33
N GLU A 107 -9.37 -18.54 7.16
CA GLU A 107 -8.65 -18.77 5.91
C GLU A 107 -7.42 -17.88 5.82
N ILE A 108 -7.50 -16.61 6.23
CA ILE A 108 -6.32 -15.72 6.28
C ILE A 108 -5.23 -16.27 7.20
N ALA A 109 -5.59 -16.82 8.36
CA ALA A 109 -4.61 -17.40 9.28
C ALA A 109 -3.92 -18.65 8.72
N ARG A 110 -4.67 -19.52 8.02
CA ARG A 110 -4.12 -20.72 7.35
C ARG A 110 -3.27 -20.38 6.13
N GLU A 111 -3.74 -19.45 5.31
CA GLU A 111 -3.02 -18.93 4.15
C GLU A 111 -1.71 -18.26 4.60
N LYS A 112 -1.71 -17.49 5.70
CA LYS A 112 -0.49 -16.90 6.26
C LYS A 112 0.59 -17.95 6.57
N GLU A 113 0.22 -19.10 7.12
CA GLU A 113 1.16 -20.18 7.44
C GLU A 113 1.60 -20.94 6.18
N ALA A 114 0.66 -21.32 5.31
CA ALA A 114 0.95 -22.07 4.07
C ALA A 114 1.77 -21.25 3.06
N ILE A 115 1.47 -19.95 2.91
CA ILE A 115 2.18 -19.09 1.99
C ILE A 115 3.61 -18.83 2.49
N LEU A 116 3.87 -18.70 3.80
CA LEU A 116 5.24 -18.57 4.34
C LEU A 116 6.12 -19.78 3.97
N GLU A 117 5.53 -20.95 3.76
CA GLU A 117 6.22 -22.15 3.31
C GLU A 117 6.40 -22.22 1.79
N GLU A 118 5.51 -21.61 0.99
CA GLU A 118 5.43 -21.83 -0.47
C GLU A 118 5.89 -20.67 -1.38
N TRP A 119 6.72 -19.73 -0.94
CA TRP A 119 7.10 -18.52 -1.73
C TRP A 119 7.64 -18.78 -3.15
N ARG A 120 6.73 -18.85 -4.14
CA ARG A 120 6.90 -18.53 -5.57
C ARG A 120 5.58 -18.06 -6.22
N GLY A 121 5.17 -16.84 -5.86
CA GLY A 121 4.42 -15.91 -6.74
C GLY A 121 2.95 -16.23 -7.04
N ASP A 122 2.03 -15.68 -6.23
CA ASP A 122 0.58 -15.58 -6.50
C ASP A 122 0.02 -14.34 -5.75
N PRO A 123 -1.21 -13.82 -6.01
CA PRO A 123 -1.82 -12.70 -5.28
C PRO A 123 -1.81 -12.85 -3.75
N SER A 124 -1.80 -14.08 -3.25
CA SER A 124 -1.61 -14.43 -1.84
C SER A 124 -0.23 -13.98 -1.31
N GLY A 125 0.80 -14.00 -2.16
CA GLY A 125 2.13 -13.46 -1.86
C GLY A 125 2.17 -11.93 -1.78
N ILE A 126 1.28 -11.21 -2.46
CA ILE A 126 1.16 -9.74 -2.33
C ILE A 126 0.52 -9.39 -0.99
N LEU A 127 -0.57 -10.08 -0.62
CA LEU A 127 -1.21 -9.90 0.68
C LEU A 127 -0.25 -10.25 1.82
N LEU A 128 0.47 -11.36 1.70
CA LEU A 128 1.49 -11.74 2.66
C LEU A 128 2.65 -10.73 2.70
N TYR A 129 3.13 -10.25 1.55
CA TYR A 129 4.18 -9.22 1.53
C TYR A 129 3.71 -7.93 2.22
N ILE A 130 2.46 -7.51 2.01
CA ILE A 130 1.84 -6.39 2.74
C ILE A 130 1.85 -6.68 4.24
N ILE A 131 1.35 -7.85 4.66
CA ILE A 131 1.32 -8.25 6.07
C ILE A 131 2.73 -8.26 6.66
N CYS A 132 3.72 -8.84 5.99
CA CYS A 132 5.11 -8.87 6.45
C CYS A 132 5.73 -7.47 6.56
N VAL A 133 5.47 -6.58 5.59
CA VAL A 133 5.95 -5.19 5.65
C VAL A 133 5.29 -4.46 6.82
N ILE A 134 3.99 -4.65 7.05
CA ILE A 134 3.28 -4.06 8.18
C ILE A 134 3.85 -4.57 9.50
N GLU A 135 3.93 -5.89 9.69
CA GLU A 135 4.45 -6.50 10.93
C GLU A 135 5.88 -6.03 11.24
N ARG A 136 6.69 -5.83 10.19
CA ARG A 136 8.04 -5.28 10.34
C ARG A 136 8.05 -3.82 10.79
N ILE A 137 7.18 -2.98 10.23
CA ILE A 137 6.98 -1.60 10.70
C ILE A 137 6.50 -1.60 12.16
N ARG A 138 5.51 -2.45 12.50
CA ARG A 138 4.99 -2.58 13.88
C ARG A 138 6.09 -2.95 14.87
N HIS A 139 6.91 -3.94 14.53
CA HIS A 139 8.03 -4.36 15.36
C HIS A 139 8.99 -3.19 15.64
N GLU A 140 9.42 -2.46 14.62
CA GLU A 140 10.30 -1.30 14.80
C GLU A 140 9.67 -0.20 15.66
N LEU A 141 8.37 0.07 15.50
CA LEU A 141 7.66 1.04 16.33
C LEU A 141 7.59 0.58 17.80
N SER A 142 7.36 -0.71 18.05
CA SER A 142 7.35 -1.28 19.40
C SER A 142 8.72 -1.21 20.09
N CYS A 143 9.81 -1.46 19.35
CA CYS A 143 11.17 -1.33 19.86
C CYS A 143 11.48 0.10 20.30
N ARG A 144 10.97 1.11 19.58
CA ARG A 144 11.13 2.54 19.93
C ARG A 144 10.39 2.94 21.20
N LYS A 145 9.27 2.28 21.53
CA LYS A 145 8.51 2.55 22.77
C LYS A 145 9.13 1.91 24.02
N ASN A 146 10.00 0.92 23.83
CA ASN A 146 10.67 0.17 24.89
C ASN A 146 12.14 0.59 25.10
N CYS A 147 12.56 1.71 24.51
CA CYS A 147 13.84 2.39 24.75
C CYS A 147 13.57 3.72 25.45
#